data_AF-A0AA39JVZ7-F1
#
_entry.id   AF-A0AA39JVZ7-F1
#
_cell.length_a   1.000
_cell.length_b   1.000
_cell.length_c   1.000
_cell.angle_alpha   90.00
_cell.angle_beta   90.00
_cell.angle_gamma   90.00
#
_symmetry.space_group_name_H-M   'P 1'
#
loop_
_entity.id
_entity.type
_entity.pdbx_description
1 polymer ?
#
loop_
_entity_poly.entity_id
_entity_poly.type
_entity_poly.pdbx_seq_one_letter_code
_entity_poly.pdbx_strand_id
1 'polypeptide(L)'
;QELGCTVCGQLTPLSKLSCSSHVARLLYILENDACTVKERASDSDPICPLGGPVRDSTTDLICVTCRSCIHKGKVPKHALANNLWLGEVPEVLSRLSFIERILVSWIRHSCCFVRVAISGHPELGSRKMILHVVAFESPVSKVYDTLPLPREELDEVLAILFTGLTQPTEEEMKRTPLLVWHCNVMDALGWLQLNHCNYAQVELSEANMSTYIDGEAPMTVVYKNRSSNKVPEGTSIFDNDDADGTTDEPCPVIVHGLMGEQ
;
A
#
# COMPACT_ATOMS: atom_id res chain seq x y z
N GLN A 1 -24.51 3.70 -5.84
CA GLN A 1 -23.29 3.51 -6.64
C GLN A 1 -22.61 4.86 -6.82
N GLU A 2 -21.32 4.89 -6.53
CA GLU A 2 -20.47 6.08 -6.63
C GLU A 2 -19.37 5.79 -7.65
N LEU A 3 -18.90 6.82 -8.35
CA LEU A 3 -17.79 6.74 -9.29
C LEU A 3 -16.85 7.93 -9.12
N GLY A 4 -15.63 7.80 -9.61
CA GLY A 4 -14.61 8.86 -9.56
C GLY A 4 -14.89 10.00 -10.54
N CYS A 5 -14.49 11.21 -10.14
CA CYS A 5 -14.47 12.39 -10.99
C CYS A 5 -13.08 12.55 -11.65
N THR A 6 -13.02 12.67 -12.98
CA THR A 6 -11.79 12.85 -13.76
C THR A 6 -10.94 14.05 -13.34
N VAL A 7 -11.56 15.10 -12.78
CA VAL A 7 -10.84 16.34 -12.43
C VAL A 7 -10.31 16.33 -11.00
N CYS A 8 -11.06 15.76 -10.04
CA CYS A 8 -10.69 15.81 -8.61
C CYS A 8 -10.43 14.43 -7.98
N GLY A 9 -10.60 13.33 -8.70
CA GLY A 9 -10.44 11.97 -8.21
C GLY A 9 -11.49 11.51 -7.19
N GLN A 10 -12.30 12.42 -6.65
CA GLN A 10 -13.24 12.11 -5.57
C GLN A 10 -14.38 11.20 -6.04
N LEU A 11 -14.67 10.18 -5.23
CA LEU A 11 -15.88 9.37 -5.36
C LEU A 11 -17.11 10.27 -5.15
N THR A 12 -18.02 10.25 -6.12
CA THR A 12 -19.23 11.07 -6.13
C THR A 12 -20.41 10.20 -6.55
N PRO A 13 -21.61 10.40 -5.98
CA PRO A 13 -22.82 9.73 -6.45
C PRO A 13 -23.05 9.98 -7.95
N LEU A 14 -23.40 8.92 -8.68
CA LEU A 14 -23.66 8.96 -10.14
C LEU A 14 -24.64 10.08 -10.55
N SER A 15 -25.64 10.38 -9.73
CA SER A 15 -26.61 11.47 -9.97
C SER A 15 -25.99 12.87 -10.01
N LYS A 16 -24.77 13.04 -9.47
CA LYS A 16 -24.00 14.30 -9.44
C LYS A 16 -22.80 14.27 -10.40
N LEU A 17 -22.70 13.26 -11.24
CA LEU A 17 -21.68 13.14 -12.28
C LEU A 17 -22.30 13.42 -13.65
N SER A 18 -21.48 13.95 -14.56
CA SER A 18 -21.86 14.15 -15.96
C SER A 18 -20.66 13.90 -16.87
N CYS A 19 -20.89 13.71 -18.17
CA CYS A 19 -19.77 13.51 -19.11
C CYS A 19 -18.90 14.78 -19.21
N SER A 20 -17.59 14.61 -19.13
CA SER A 20 -16.58 15.68 -19.23
C SER A 20 -16.43 16.24 -20.64
N SER A 21 -16.94 15.54 -21.68
CA SER A 21 -16.94 16.00 -23.07
C SER A 21 -17.55 17.40 -23.24
N HIS A 22 -18.54 17.74 -22.42
CA HIS A 22 -19.19 19.06 -22.41
C HIS A 22 -18.26 20.21 -22.02
N VAL A 23 -17.16 19.93 -21.33
CA VAL A 23 -16.15 20.91 -20.91
C VAL A 23 -14.79 20.68 -21.53
N ALA A 24 -14.67 19.77 -22.51
CA ALA A 24 -13.38 19.37 -23.10
C ALA A 24 -12.54 20.58 -23.57
N ARG A 25 -13.18 21.59 -24.18
CA ARG A 25 -12.52 22.82 -24.66
C ARG A 25 -12.06 23.77 -23.56
N LEU A 26 -12.51 23.56 -22.33
CA LEU A 26 -12.17 24.37 -21.16
C LEU A 26 -11.14 23.68 -20.25
N LEU A 27 -10.75 22.44 -20.56
CA LEU A 27 -9.82 21.68 -19.72
C LEU A 27 -8.40 22.25 -19.71
N TYR A 28 -8.02 23.10 -20.67
CA TYR A 28 -6.70 23.76 -20.70
C TYR A 28 -6.37 24.50 -19.40
N ILE A 29 -7.37 24.94 -18.62
CA ILE A 29 -7.12 25.57 -17.30
C ILE A 29 -6.51 24.60 -16.28
N LEU A 30 -6.56 23.30 -16.54
CA LEU A 30 -5.98 22.23 -15.71
C LEU A 30 -4.57 21.85 -16.15
N GLU A 31 -3.99 22.53 -17.15
CA GLU A 31 -2.59 22.33 -17.54
C GLU A 31 -1.67 22.80 -16.41
N ASN A 32 -0.89 21.87 -15.89
CA ASN A 32 0.13 22.15 -14.88
C ASN A 32 1.29 21.19 -15.03
N ASP A 33 2.27 21.59 -15.83
CA ASP A 33 3.48 20.80 -16.11
C ASP A 33 4.33 20.56 -14.85
N ALA A 34 4.24 21.42 -13.84
CA ALA A 34 4.99 21.21 -12.59
C ALA A 34 4.40 20.10 -11.71
N CYS A 35 3.14 19.70 -11.95
CA CYS A 35 2.42 18.71 -11.16
C CYS A 35 2.55 17.28 -11.72
N THR A 36 3.08 17.12 -12.93
CA THR A 36 3.18 15.81 -13.58
C THR A 36 4.60 15.59 -14.05
N VAL A 37 5.07 14.35 -13.95
CA VAL A 37 6.38 13.96 -14.44
C VAL A 37 6.21 12.65 -15.19
N LYS A 38 6.82 12.55 -16.38
CA LYS A 38 6.93 11.30 -17.13
C LYS A 38 7.92 10.39 -16.41
N GLU A 39 7.55 9.14 -16.31
CA GLU A 39 8.46 8.09 -15.85
C GLU A 39 9.72 8.08 -16.72
N ARG A 40 10.87 8.04 -16.04
CA ARG A 40 12.21 7.90 -16.62
C ARG A 40 12.60 6.43 -16.58
N ALA A 41 13.17 5.95 -17.68
CA ALA A 41 13.73 4.60 -17.80
C ALA A 41 15.26 4.60 -17.70
N SER A 42 15.91 5.75 -17.85
CA SER A 42 17.36 5.91 -17.73
C SER A 42 17.76 7.26 -17.14
N ASP A 43 18.97 7.36 -16.60
CA ASP A 43 19.53 8.63 -16.12
C ASP A 43 19.68 9.69 -17.21
N SER A 44 19.86 9.26 -18.47
CA SER A 44 19.90 10.18 -19.62
C SER A 44 18.54 10.75 -19.98
N ASP A 45 17.45 10.17 -19.50
CA ASP A 45 16.11 10.67 -19.81
C ASP A 45 15.88 12.01 -19.08
N PRO A 46 15.47 13.06 -19.80
CA PRO A 46 15.19 14.35 -19.19
C PRO A 46 13.93 14.27 -18.32
N ILE A 47 13.93 15.04 -17.23
CA ILE A 47 12.72 15.26 -16.43
C ILE A 47 11.75 16.09 -17.28
N CYS A 48 10.65 15.47 -17.72
CA CYS A 48 9.67 16.08 -18.60
C CYS A 48 8.25 15.90 -18.05
N PRO A 49 7.35 16.87 -18.23
CA PRO A 49 5.95 16.72 -17.85
C PRO A 49 5.21 15.71 -18.76
N LEU A 50 4.10 15.17 -18.28
CA LEU A 50 3.20 14.34 -19.10
C LEU A 50 2.61 15.14 -20.26
N GLY A 51 2.34 16.42 -20.01
CA GLY A 51 1.78 17.38 -20.95
C GLY A 51 0.25 17.33 -21.01
N GLY A 52 -0.36 18.49 -21.25
CA GLY A 52 -1.81 18.64 -21.32
C GLY A 52 -2.50 18.74 -19.95
N PRO A 53 -3.84 18.72 -19.91
CA PRO A 53 -4.60 18.94 -18.70
C PRO A 53 -4.50 17.76 -17.73
N VAL A 54 -4.17 18.05 -16.47
CA VAL A 54 -4.03 17.03 -15.41
C VAL A 54 -5.41 16.49 -15.04
N ARG A 55 -5.65 15.22 -15.37
CA ARG A 55 -6.92 14.51 -15.14
C ARG A 55 -6.71 13.01 -15.03
N ASP A 56 -7.61 12.35 -14.32
CA ASP A 56 -7.67 10.89 -14.25
C ASP A 56 -8.21 10.33 -15.58
N SER A 57 -7.38 9.53 -16.24
CA SER A 57 -7.62 8.89 -17.54
C SER A 57 -8.60 7.70 -17.45
N THR A 58 -8.85 7.17 -16.25
CA THR A 58 -9.67 5.97 -16.06
C THR A 58 -11.17 6.25 -16.14
N THR A 59 -11.59 7.52 -16.09
CA THR A 59 -12.99 7.94 -16.09
C THR A 59 -13.20 9.20 -16.91
N ASP A 60 -14.28 9.25 -17.69
CA ASP A 60 -14.70 10.46 -18.42
C ASP A 60 -15.74 11.30 -17.67
N LEU A 61 -16.03 10.97 -16.40
CA LEU A 61 -17.06 11.62 -15.61
C LEU A 61 -16.52 12.82 -14.83
N ILE A 62 -17.29 13.90 -14.76
CA ILE A 62 -16.97 15.10 -13.99
C ILE A 62 -18.11 15.43 -13.00
N CYS A 63 -17.75 15.74 -11.76
CA CYS A 63 -18.72 16.16 -10.75
C CYS A 63 -19.24 17.59 -11.01
N VAL A 64 -20.46 17.86 -10.55
CA VAL A 64 -21.12 19.18 -10.70
C VAL A 64 -20.26 20.34 -10.19
N THR A 65 -19.52 20.14 -9.10
CA THR A 65 -18.64 21.15 -8.49
C THR A 65 -17.49 21.50 -9.42
N CYS A 66 -16.75 20.50 -9.90
CA CYS A 66 -15.65 20.71 -10.84
C CYS A 66 -16.14 21.31 -12.15
N ARG A 67 -17.27 20.82 -12.68
CA ARG A 67 -17.88 21.35 -13.90
C ARG A 67 -18.25 22.84 -13.76
N SER A 68 -18.84 23.25 -12.64
CA SER A 68 -19.21 24.65 -12.38
C SER A 68 -17.98 25.56 -12.31
N CYS A 69 -16.91 25.11 -11.64
CA CYS A 69 -15.64 25.83 -11.58
C CYS A 69 -15.01 26.02 -12.96
N ILE A 70 -14.96 24.95 -13.77
CA ILE A 70 -14.36 24.99 -15.11
C ILE A 70 -15.15 25.93 -16.05
N HIS A 71 -16.48 25.94 -15.99
CA HIS A 71 -17.28 26.90 -16.76
C HIS A 71 -16.99 28.36 -16.39
N LYS A 72 -16.57 28.61 -15.15
CA LYS A 72 -16.17 29.94 -14.67
C LYS A 72 -14.70 30.26 -14.97
N GLY A 73 -13.99 29.39 -15.69
CA GLY A 73 -12.55 29.53 -15.95
C GLY A 73 -11.68 29.41 -14.69
N LYS A 74 -12.16 28.70 -13.65
CA LYS A 74 -11.44 28.53 -12.38
C LYS A 74 -11.05 27.08 -12.17
N VAL A 75 -9.81 26.86 -11.74
CA VAL A 75 -9.35 25.53 -11.32
C VAL A 75 -10.08 25.14 -10.03
N PRO A 76 -10.77 23.98 -9.99
CA PRO A 76 -11.43 23.51 -8.76
C PRO A 76 -10.42 23.31 -7.63
N LYS A 77 -10.81 23.61 -6.37
CA LYS A 77 -9.91 23.52 -5.20
C LYS A 77 -9.23 22.16 -5.04
N HIS A 78 -9.97 21.08 -5.29
CA HIS A 78 -9.49 19.70 -5.15
C HIS A 78 -9.14 19.07 -6.51
N ALA A 79 -8.87 19.89 -7.53
CA ALA A 79 -8.44 19.36 -8.82
C ALA A 79 -7.07 18.66 -8.68
N LEU A 80 -6.88 17.59 -9.43
CA LEU A 80 -5.61 16.87 -9.54
C LEU A 80 -4.49 17.81 -9.99
N ALA A 81 -4.80 18.78 -10.85
CA ALA A 81 -3.92 19.86 -11.28
C ALA A 81 -3.35 20.73 -10.14
N ASN A 82 -3.92 20.70 -8.93
CA ASN A 82 -3.41 21.46 -7.77
C ASN A 82 -2.38 20.66 -6.95
N ASN A 83 -1.42 20.00 -7.60
CA ASN A 83 -0.41 19.14 -6.94
C ASN A 83 -1.02 17.99 -6.13
N LEU A 84 -2.21 17.53 -6.55
CA LEU A 84 -2.91 16.38 -5.97
C LEU A 84 -2.86 15.16 -6.89
N TRP A 85 -2.22 15.29 -8.05
CA TRP A 85 -1.96 14.19 -8.96
C TRP A 85 -0.83 13.31 -8.42
N LEU A 86 -1.15 12.05 -8.17
CA LEU A 86 -0.16 11.03 -7.80
C LEU A 86 0.35 10.23 -9.00
N GLY A 87 -0.38 10.24 -10.11
CA GLY A 87 -0.09 9.38 -11.26
C GLY A 87 -0.62 7.95 -11.10
N GLU A 88 -0.34 7.14 -12.11
CA GLU A 88 -0.56 5.70 -12.04
C GLU A 88 0.53 5.07 -11.15
N VAL A 89 0.19 4.04 -10.40
CA VAL A 89 1.17 3.32 -9.58
C VAL A 89 2.02 2.45 -10.52
N PRO A 90 3.34 2.67 -10.60
CA PRO A 90 4.22 1.89 -11.47
C PRO A 90 4.20 0.41 -11.12
N GLU A 91 4.38 -0.46 -12.12
CA GLU A 91 4.39 -1.92 -11.94
C GLU A 91 5.41 -2.38 -10.90
N VAL A 92 6.59 -1.76 -10.90
CA VAL A 92 7.67 -2.08 -9.96
C VAL A 92 7.24 -1.84 -8.50
N LEU A 93 6.44 -0.81 -8.24
CA LEU A 93 5.95 -0.49 -6.90
C LEU A 93 4.66 -1.26 -6.54
N SER A 94 3.85 -1.61 -7.54
CA SER A 94 2.58 -2.30 -7.33
C SER A 94 2.76 -3.74 -6.82
N ARG A 95 3.85 -4.41 -7.24
CA ARG A 95 4.19 -5.77 -6.83
C ARG A 95 4.81 -5.90 -5.43
N LEU A 96 5.16 -4.79 -4.77
CA LEU A 96 5.79 -4.83 -3.46
C LEU A 96 4.84 -5.37 -2.39
N SER A 97 5.32 -6.36 -1.63
CA SER A 97 4.69 -6.90 -0.43
C SER A 97 4.61 -5.85 0.68
N PHE A 98 3.83 -6.13 1.73
CA PHE A 98 3.71 -5.21 2.87
C PHE A 98 5.09 -4.92 3.51
N ILE A 99 5.92 -5.95 3.64
CA ILE A 99 7.25 -5.84 4.23
C ILE A 99 8.21 -5.12 3.28
N GLU A 100 8.18 -5.45 1.99
CA GLU A 100 9.02 -4.80 0.99
C GLU A 100 8.74 -3.29 0.92
N ARG A 101 7.46 -2.87 1.06
CA ARG A 101 7.09 -1.45 1.18
C ARG A 101 7.75 -0.78 2.39
N ILE A 102 7.84 -1.47 3.52
CA ILE A 102 8.53 -0.96 4.73
C ILE A 102 10.04 -0.85 4.48
N LEU A 103 10.62 -1.79 3.71
CA LEU A 103 12.05 -1.80 3.39
C LEU A 103 12.47 -0.68 2.45
N VAL A 104 11.60 -0.31 1.49
CA VAL A 104 11.89 0.78 0.55
C VAL A 104 11.47 2.17 1.07
N SER A 105 10.91 2.26 2.27
CA SER A 105 10.41 3.52 2.82
C SER A 105 11.52 4.42 3.35
N TRP A 106 11.69 5.60 2.74
CA TRP A 106 12.66 6.61 3.16
C TRP A 106 12.39 7.23 4.53
N ILE A 107 11.13 7.58 4.82
CA ILE A 107 10.71 8.14 6.11
C ILE A 107 9.79 7.14 6.79
N ARG A 108 10.08 6.84 8.06
CA ARG A 108 9.20 6.07 8.90
C ARG A 108 8.63 6.91 10.03
N HIS A 109 7.31 6.89 10.10
CA HIS A 109 6.51 7.53 11.15
C HIS A 109 5.66 6.52 11.93
N SER A 110 5.67 5.23 11.56
CA SER A 110 4.80 4.22 12.15
C SER A 110 5.55 2.96 12.52
N CYS A 111 5.20 2.40 13.66
CA CYS A 111 5.54 1.05 14.07
C CYS A 111 4.30 0.17 13.92
N CYS A 112 4.51 -1.10 13.57
CA CYS A 112 3.45 -2.01 13.19
C CYS A 112 3.50 -3.27 14.06
N PHE A 113 2.35 -3.68 14.57
CA PHE A 113 2.16 -4.98 15.19
C PHE A 113 1.22 -5.82 14.34
N VAL A 114 1.70 -6.95 13.85
CA VAL A 114 0.93 -7.87 13.01
C VAL A 114 0.62 -9.11 13.82
N ARG A 115 -0.66 -9.35 14.11
CA ARG A 115 -1.13 -10.61 14.68
C ARG A 115 -1.70 -11.49 13.58
N VAL A 116 -1.07 -12.64 13.38
CA VAL A 116 -1.54 -13.67 12.46
C VAL A 116 -2.33 -14.71 13.26
N ALA A 117 -3.62 -14.85 13.00
CA ALA A 117 -4.46 -15.89 13.58
C ALA A 117 -4.64 -17.02 12.56
N ILE A 118 -4.19 -18.22 12.92
CA ILE A 118 -4.33 -19.43 12.10
C ILE A 118 -5.37 -20.34 12.77
N SER A 119 -6.48 -20.61 12.09
CA SER A 119 -7.29 -21.80 12.40
C SER A 119 -6.81 -22.96 11.57
N GLY A 120 -6.73 -24.12 12.22
CA GLY A 120 -6.49 -25.39 11.55
C GLY A 120 -7.21 -26.51 12.28
N HIS A 121 -7.51 -27.56 11.53
CA HIS A 121 -7.94 -28.82 12.11
C HIS A 121 -6.69 -29.68 12.33
N PRO A 122 -6.53 -30.37 13.48
CA PRO A 122 -5.31 -31.11 13.83
C PRO A 122 -4.82 -32.10 12.75
N GLU A 123 -5.76 -32.63 11.96
CA GLU A 123 -5.47 -33.62 10.91
C GLU A 123 -5.51 -33.06 9.46
N LEU A 124 -6.10 -31.87 9.23
CA LEU A 124 -6.28 -31.30 7.88
C LEU A 124 -5.45 -30.03 7.61
N GLY A 125 -4.65 -29.56 8.58
CA GLY A 125 -3.83 -28.34 8.43
C GLY A 125 -4.63 -27.05 8.61
N SER A 126 -4.03 -25.89 8.29
CA SER A 126 -4.73 -24.60 8.40
C SER A 126 -5.88 -24.50 7.40
N ARG A 127 -7.00 -23.96 7.88
CA ARG A 127 -8.22 -23.73 7.12
C ARG A 127 -8.56 -22.26 6.98
N LYS A 128 -7.98 -21.35 7.77
CA LYS A 128 -8.07 -19.89 7.58
C LYS A 128 -6.92 -19.17 8.28
N MET A 129 -6.43 -18.13 7.60
CA MET A 129 -5.41 -17.24 8.11
C MET A 129 -5.96 -15.80 8.09
N ILE A 130 -6.02 -15.18 9.26
CA ILE A 130 -6.46 -13.80 9.43
C ILE A 130 -5.28 -12.98 9.92
N LEU A 131 -4.98 -11.88 9.25
CA LEU A 131 -3.93 -10.96 9.68
C LEU A 131 -4.59 -9.68 10.23
N HIS A 132 -4.33 -9.38 11.50
CA HIS A 132 -4.66 -8.12 12.12
C HIS A 132 -3.40 -7.25 12.19
N VAL A 133 -3.45 -6.07 11.58
CA VAL A 133 -2.34 -5.11 11.63
C VAL A 133 -2.78 -3.92 12.46
N VAL A 134 -2.02 -3.64 13.52
CA VAL A 134 -2.16 -2.45 14.36
C VAL A 134 -0.96 -1.57 14.08
N ALA A 135 -1.19 -0.38 13.53
CA ALA A 135 -0.15 0.62 13.31
C ALA A 135 -0.28 1.75 14.34
N PHE A 136 0.84 2.14 14.94
CA PHE A 136 0.94 3.24 15.88
C PHE A 136 2.04 4.20 15.44
N GLU A 137 1.85 5.50 15.71
CA GLU A 137 2.86 6.51 15.40
C GLU A 137 4.13 6.26 16.23
N SER A 138 5.28 6.28 15.56
CA SER A 138 6.58 6.25 16.21
C SER A 138 6.81 7.60 16.88
N PRO A 139 7.20 7.64 18.16
CA PRO A 139 7.46 8.89 18.88
C PRO A 139 8.62 9.71 18.26
N VAL A 140 9.45 9.07 17.42
CA VAL A 140 10.50 9.73 16.65
C VAL A 140 10.43 9.23 15.21
N SER A 141 10.23 10.15 14.27
CA SER A 141 10.32 9.84 12.84
C SER A 141 11.78 9.55 12.47
N LYS A 142 12.05 8.36 11.94
CA LYS A 142 13.38 7.99 11.43
C LYS A 142 13.44 8.29 9.94
N VAL A 143 14.50 8.98 9.52
CA VAL A 143 14.82 9.27 8.11
C VAL A 143 16.06 8.47 7.76
N TYR A 144 16.00 7.71 6.66
CA TYR A 144 17.05 6.78 6.29
C TYR A 144 17.85 7.30 5.10
N ASP A 145 19.16 7.43 5.27
CA ASP A 145 20.06 7.80 4.16
C ASP A 145 20.51 6.57 3.37
N THR A 146 20.35 5.36 3.93
CA THR A 146 20.73 4.09 3.32
C THR A 146 19.56 3.12 3.33
N LEU A 147 19.20 2.58 2.17
CA LEU A 147 18.12 1.58 1.99
C LEU A 147 18.62 0.37 1.18
N PRO A 148 17.99 -0.82 1.29
CA PRO A 148 16.92 -1.16 2.23
C PRO A 148 17.42 -1.16 3.67
N LEU A 149 16.49 -1.11 4.62
CA LEU A 149 16.85 -1.19 6.03
C LEU A 149 17.53 -2.51 6.38
N PRO A 150 18.48 -2.54 7.32
CA PRO A 150 19.01 -3.80 7.83
C PRO A 150 17.96 -4.53 8.66
N ARG A 151 18.08 -5.87 8.73
CA ARG A 151 17.10 -6.74 9.40
C ARG A 151 16.88 -6.38 10.87
N GLU A 152 17.93 -6.01 11.59
CA GLU A 152 17.89 -5.67 13.00
C GLU A 152 16.99 -4.45 13.26
N GLU A 153 16.99 -3.48 12.36
CA GLU A 153 16.12 -2.30 12.46
C GLU A 153 14.68 -2.56 12.04
N LEU A 154 14.44 -3.59 11.24
CA LEU A 154 13.09 -4.03 10.90
C LEU A 154 12.41 -4.62 12.14
N ASP A 155 13.14 -5.42 12.93
CA ASP A 155 12.65 -6.04 14.18
C ASP A 155 12.29 -5.00 15.26
N GLU A 156 12.87 -3.79 15.23
CA GLU A 156 12.50 -2.70 16.14
C GLU A 156 11.12 -2.10 15.85
N VAL A 157 10.72 -2.05 14.57
CA VAL A 157 9.53 -1.32 14.13
C VAL A 157 8.36 -2.21 13.80
N LEU A 158 8.62 -3.50 13.56
CA LEU A 158 7.59 -4.45 13.21
C LEU A 158 7.72 -5.68 14.10
N ALA A 159 6.60 -6.07 14.70
CA ALA A 159 6.50 -7.29 15.50
C ALA A 159 5.37 -8.16 14.96
N ILE A 160 5.67 -9.44 14.70
CA ILE A 160 4.71 -10.39 14.16
C ILE A 160 4.44 -11.50 15.18
N LEU A 161 3.18 -11.60 15.60
CA LEU A 161 2.71 -12.62 16.54
C LEU A 161 1.81 -13.61 15.84
N PHE A 162 2.22 -14.88 15.80
CA PHE A 162 1.38 -15.97 15.33
C PHE A 162 0.58 -16.56 16.50
N THR A 163 -0.73 -16.67 16.32
CA THR A 163 -1.67 -17.24 17.28
C THR A 163 -2.48 -18.34 16.61
N GLY A 164 -2.55 -19.52 17.22
CA GLY A 164 -3.26 -20.66 16.65
C GLY A 164 -3.13 -21.91 17.51
N LEU A 165 -3.66 -23.03 17.01
CA LEU A 165 -3.51 -24.35 17.64
C LEU A 165 -2.16 -25.01 17.28
N THR A 166 -1.63 -24.70 16.10
CA THR A 166 -0.34 -25.19 15.58
C THR A 166 0.54 -24.05 15.06
N GLN A 167 1.85 -24.24 15.09
CA GLN A 167 2.80 -23.36 14.42
C GLN A 167 2.57 -23.40 12.90
N PRO A 168 2.70 -22.26 12.19
CA PRO A 168 2.61 -22.26 10.72
C PRO A 168 3.63 -23.21 10.09
N THR A 169 3.17 -23.97 9.11
CA THR A 169 4.02 -24.77 8.23
C THR A 169 4.74 -23.87 7.22
N GLU A 170 5.79 -24.40 6.58
CA GLU A 170 6.54 -23.66 5.56
C GLU A 170 5.65 -23.23 4.36
N GLU A 171 4.75 -24.11 3.94
CA GLU A 171 3.80 -23.83 2.86
C GLU A 171 2.77 -22.76 3.23
N GLU A 172 2.39 -22.66 4.50
CA GLU A 172 1.53 -21.59 5.01
C GLU A 172 2.30 -20.27 5.05
N MET A 173 3.57 -20.29 5.44
CA MET A 173 4.43 -19.10 5.40
C MET A 173 4.62 -18.56 4.00
N LYS A 174 4.79 -19.44 3.00
CA LYS A 174 4.90 -19.05 1.57
C LYS A 174 3.67 -18.30 1.04
N ARG A 175 2.52 -18.43 1.70
CA ARG A 175 1.26 -17.73 1.33
C ARG A 175 1.05 -16.43 2.08
N THR A 176 1.94 -16.07 2.99
CA THR A 176 1.84 -14.82 3.74
C THR A 176 2.36 -13.64 2.91
N PRO A 177 1.81 -12.42 3.09
CA PRO A 177 2.36 -11.21 2.49
C PRO A 177 3.63 -10.71 3.22
N LEU A 178 4.28 -11.58 4.01
CA LEU A 178 5.40 -11.25 4.89
C LEU A 178 6.77 -11.58 4.28
N LEU A 179 6.78 -12.16 3.08
CA LEU A 179 7.99 -12.54 2.38
C LEU A 179 8.68 -11.31 1.78
N VAL A 180 10.00 -11.41 1.69
CA VAL A 180 10.86 -10.41 1.06
C VAL A 180 11.55 -11.03 -0.15
N TRP A 181 11.36 -10.41 -1.30
CA TRP A 181 12.05 -10.74 -2.55
C TRP A 181 13.07 -9.66 -2.88
N HIS A 182 14.33 -10.07 -2.99
CA HIS A 182 15.46 -9.17 -3.17
C HIS A 182 15.34 -8.37 -4.48
N CYS A 183 14.94 -9.03 -5.57
CA CYS A 183 14.74 -8.36 -6.85
C CYS A 183 13.66 -7.28 -6.78
N ASN A 184 12.54 -7.53 -6.11
CA ASN A 184 11.46 -6.56 -5.99
C ASN A 184 11.91 -5.31 -5.24
N VAL A 185 12.60 -5.49 -4.10
CA VAL A 185 13.10 -4.40 -3.27
C VAL A 185 14.13 -3.56 -4.03
N MET A 186 15.13 -4.21 -4.64
CA MET A 186 16.21 -3.52 -5.33
C MET A 186 15.73 -2.81 -6.60
N ASP A 187 14.85 -3.44 -7.39
CA ASP A 187 14.25 -2.81 -8.57
C ASP A 187 13.41 -1.59 -8.17
N ALA A 188 12.65 -1.68 -7.08
CA ALA A 188 11.85 -0.57 -6.59
C ALA A 188 12.71 0.59 -6.09
N LEU A 189 13.79 0.31 -5.37
CA LEU A 189 14.73 1.33 -4.91
C LEU A 189 15.45 2.01 -6.08
N GLY A 190 15.91 1.25 -7.08
CA GLY A 190 16.49 1.80 -8.30
C GLY A 190 15.49 2.69 -9.06
N TRP A 191 14.24 2.23 -9.18
CA TRP A 191 13.17 3.03 -9.79
C TRP A 191 12.92 4.33 -9.02
N LEU A 192 12.85 4.27 -7.69
CA LEU A 192 12.62 5.42 -6.82
C LEU A 192 13.78 6.42 -6.90
N GLN A 193 15.02 5.96 -6.89
CA GLN A 193 16.20 6.81 -7.04
C GLN A 193 16.18 7.59 -8.36
N LEU A 194 15.72 6.95 -9.43
CA LEU A 194 15.62 7.55 -10.76
C LEU A 194 14.43 8.53 -10.89
N ASN A 195 13.29 8.22 -10.28
CA ASN A 195 12.01 8.90 -10.54
C ASN A 195 11.53 9.81 -9.40
N HIS A 196 12.09 9.70 -8.20
CA HIS A 196 11.61 10.43 -7.02
C HIS A 196 12.73 11.27 -6.40
N CYS A 197 12.56 12.59 -6.38
CA CYS A 197 13.59 13.54 -5.92
C CYS A 197 14.11 13.27 -4.51
N ASN A 198 13.24 12.84 -3.58
CA ASN A 198 13.67 12.53 -2.21
C ASN A 198 14.54 11.27 -2.10
N TYR A 199 14.52 10.38 -3.09
CA TYR A 199 15.35 9.17 -3.10
C TYR A 199 16.68 9.38 -3.84
N ALA A 200 16.90 10.54 -4.47
CA ALA A 200 18.07 10.80 -5.30
C ALA A 200 19.41 10.66 -4.55
N GLN A 201 19.42 10.92 -3.24
CA GLN A 201 20.61 10.84 -2.39
C GLN A 201 20.64 9.59 -1.50
N VAL A 202 19.63 8.73 -1.58
CA VAL A 202 19.58 7.51 -0.78
C VAL A 202 20.61 6.52 -1.33
N GLU A 203 21.47 6.02 -0.46
CA GLU A 203 22.45 4.99 -0.79
C GLU A 203 21.78 3.61 -0.80
N LEU A 204 22.01 2.85 -1.88
CA LEU A 204 21.51 1.48 -2.00
C LEU A 204 22.53 0.49 -1.43
N SER A 205 22.18 -0.17 -0.33
CA SER A 205 23.07 -1.09 0.38
C SER A 205 22.74 -2.55 0.07
N GLU A 206 23.57 -3.17 -0.78
CA GLU A 206 23.54 -4.63 -0.99
C GLU A 206 23.88 -5.40 0.29
N ALA A 207 24.73 -4.81 1.15
CA ALA A 207 25.07 -5.41 2.44
C ALA A 207 23.84 -5.53 3.34
N ASN A 208 22.99 -4.50 3.40
CA ASN A 208 21.74 -4.55 4.16
C ASN A 208 20.79 -5.57 3.54
N MET A 209 20.68 -5.61 2.21
CA MET A 209 19.86 -6.60 1.52
C MET A 209 20.33 -8.03 1.82
N SER A 210 21.64 -8.26 1.97
CA SER A 210 22.21 -9.57 2.27
C SER A 210 21.87 -10.10 3.67
N THR A 211 21.35 -9.25 4.57
CA THR A 211 20.86 -9.68 5.89
C THR A 211 19.50 -10.39 5.81
N TYR A 212 18.80 -10.26 4.69
CA TYR A 212 17.55 -10.95 4.39
C TYR A 212 17.80 -12.23 3.61
N ILE A 213 16.87 -13.17 3.76
CA ILE A 213 16.85 -14.41 2.98
C ILE A 213 15.77 -14.27 1.92
N ASP A 214 16.14 -14.50 0.66
CA ASP A 214 15.26 -14.31 -0.48
C ASP A 214 14.08 -15.30 -0.45
N GLY A 215 12.87 -14.77 -0.58
CA GLY A 215 11.64 -15.56 -0.53
C GLY A 215 11.23 -16.00 0.88
N GLU A 216 11.88 -15.49 1.93
CA GLU A 216 11.56 -15.80 3.32
C GLU A 216 11.05 -14.59 4.10
N ALA A 217 10.38 -14.86 5.23
CA ALA A 217 9.95 -13.81 6.15
C ALA A 217 11.15 -13.36 7.02
N PRO A 218 11.41 -12.05 7.16
CA PRO A 218 12.63 -11.56 7.77
C PRO A 218 12.65 -11.60 9.30
N MET A 219 11.57 -12.05 9.94
CA MET A 219 11.38 -11.92 11.40
C MET A 219 11.32 -13.24 12.13
N THR A 220 11.66 -13.20 13.41
CA THR A 220 11.45 -14.32 14.32
C THR A 220 9.96 -14.49 14.62
N VAL A 221 9.39 -15.61 14.20
CA VAL A 221 7.99 -15.96 14.48
C VAL A 221 7.81 -16.27 15.97
N VAL A 222 7.15 -15.37 16.70
CA VAL A 222 6.69 -15.68 18.07
C VAL A 222 5.35 -16.39 17.96
N TYR A 223 5.32 -17.65 18.39
CA TYR A 223 4.10 -18.45 18.40
C TYR A 223 3.51 -18.55 19.81
N LYS A 224 2.21 -18.24 19.92
CA LYS A 224 1.44 -18.41 21.17
C LYS A 224 0.26 -19.33 20.92
N ASN A 225 0.26 -20.48 21.59
CA ASN A 225 -0.85 -21.42 21.54
C ASN A 225 -2.13 -20.76 22.07
N ARG A 226 -3.23 -20.86 21.31
CA ARG A 226 -4.56 -20.41 21.68
C ARG A 226 -5.59 -21.43 21.22
N SER A 227 -6.61 -21.67 22.05
CA SER A 227 -7.70 -22.62 21.77
C SER A 227 -8.67 -22.15 20.68
N SER A 228 -8.73 -20.84 20.40
CA SER A 228 -9.55 -20.25 19.33
C SER A 228 -8.73 -19.25 18.52
N ASN A 229 -9.00 -19.17 17.22
CA ASN A 229 -8.41 -18.19 16.31
C ASN A 229 -9.17 -16.86 16.29
N LYS A 230 -10.29 -16.75 17.02
CA LYS A 230 -11.03 -15.49 17.13
C LYS A 230 -10.21 -14.40 17.83
N VAL A 231 -10.41 -13.18 17.38
CA VAL A 231 -9.78 -11.97 17.91
C VAL A 231 -10.90 -11.11 18.47
N PRO A 232 -11.05 -11.01 19.82
CA PRO A 232 -12.16 -10.26 20.43
C PRO A 232 -12.33 -8.85 19.87
N GLU A 233 -11.22 -8.21 19.48
CA GLU A 233 -11.17 -6.87 18.92
C GLU A 233 -11.68 -6.77 17.46
N GLY A 234 -11.72 -7.90 16.73
CA GLY A 234 -12.22 -8.00 15.35
C GLY A 234 -13.48 -8.85 15.19
N THR A 235 -13.94 -9.51 16.25
CA THR A 235 -15.13 -10.38 16.25
C THR A 235 -16.38 -9.56 16.52
N SER A 236 -17.38 -9.67 15.65
CA SER A 236 -18.70 -9.06 15.86
C SER A 236 -19.37 -9.61 17.12
N ILE A 237 -20.10 -8.77 17.85
CA ILE A 237 -20.91 -9.19 19.01
C ILE A 237 -22.00 -10.22 18.60
N PHE A 238 -22.34 -10.27 17.31
CA PHE A 238 -23.32 -11.19 16.75
C PHE A 238 -22.72 -12.50 16.22
N ASP A 239 -21.39 -12.66 16.30
CA ASP A 239 -20.70 -13.84 15.81
C ASP A 239 -20.61 -14.91 16.91
N ASN A 240 -21.44 -15.95 16.77
CA ASN A 240 -21.57 -17.04 17.74
C ASN A 240 -20.69 -18.27 17.42
N ASP A 241 -19.87 -18.21 16.37
CA ASP A 241 -19.07 -19.38 15.98
C ASP A 241 -17.90 -19.62 16.96
N ASP A 242 -17.40 -20.86 17.07
CA ASP A 242 -16.25 -21.14 17.96
C ASP A 242 -14.90 -20.76 17.32
N ALA A 243 -14.85 -20.80 15.98
CA ALA A 243 -13.66 -20.52 15.19
C ALA A 243 -14.02 -19.99 13.80
N ASP A 244 -13.14 -19.14 13.27
CA ASP A 244 -13.22 -18.60 11.92
C ASP A 244 -12.62 -19.59 10.90
N GLY A 245 -13.36 -20.05 9.88
CA GLY A 245 -12.82 -20.96 8.84
C GLY A 245 -13.79 -21.40 7.75
N THR A 246 -13.30 -22.05 6.68
CA THR A 246 -14.12 -22.70 5.63
C THR A 246 -13.99 -24.23 5.72
N THR A 247 -15.05 -24.98 5.38
CA THR A 247 -15.01 -26.47 5.35
C THR A 247 -14.63 -27.03 3.98
N ASP A 248 -14.97 -26.34 2.87
CA ASP A 248 -14.91 -26.93 1.52
C ASP A 248 -14.33 -26.01 0.41
N GLU A 249 -13.96 -24.75 0.71
CA GLU A 249 -13.45 -23.79 -0.29
C GLU A 249 -12.01 -23.29 0.00
N PRO A 250 -11.24 -22.86 -1.03
CA PRO A 250 -9.92 -22.26 -0.85
C PRO A 250 -10.02 -21.05 0.08
N CYS A 251 -9.18 -21.01 1.12
CA CYS A 251 -9.37 -20.03 2.16
C CYS A 251 -8.88 -18.63 1.75
N PRO A 252 -9.73 -17.59 1.83
CA PRO A 252 -9.32 -16.22 1.57
C PRO A 252 -8.39 -15.69 2.67
N VAL A 253 -7.31 -15.02 2.27
CA VAL A 253 -6.50 -14.22 3.19
C VAL A 253 -7.22 -12.89 3.44
N ILE A 254 -7.59 -12.63 4.68
CA ILE A 254 -8.27 -11.38 5.07
C ILE A 254 -7.33 -10.58 5.98
N VAL A 255 -7.06 -9.34 5.57
CA VAL A 255 -6.23 -8.39 6.33
C VAL A 255 -7.12 -7.28 6.87
N HIS A 256 -7.20 -7.15 8.20
CA HIS A 256 -7.86 -6.05 8.87
C HIS A 256 -6.79 -5.09 9.43
N GLY A 257 -6.75 -3.86 8.91
CA GLY A 257 -5.87 -2.81 9.40
C GLY A 257 -6.64 -1.81 10.26
N LEU A 258 -6.12 -1.50 11.45
CA LEU A 258 -6.57 -0.38 12.28
C LEU A 258 -5.37 0.55 12.50
N MET A 259 -5.55 1.83 12.16
CA MET A 259 -4.60 2.88 12.53
C MET A 259 -5.16 3.62 13.74
N GLY A 260 -4.41 3.64 14.84
CA GLY A 260 -4.77 4.43 16.01
C GLY A 260 -4.27 5.85 15.87
N GLU A 261 -5.13 6.84 16.14
CA GLU A 261 -4.68 8.19 16.51
C GLU A 261 -4.45 8.18 18.02
N GLN A 262 -3.34 8.75 18.49
CA GLN A 262 -3.05 8.89 19.92
C GLN A 262 -3.67 10.16 20.50
#